data_AF-A0AAV4IS59-F1
#
_entry.id   AF-A0AAV4IS59-F1
#
_cell.length_a   1.000
_cell.length_b   1.000
_cell.length_c   1.000
_cell.angle_alpha   90.00
_cell.angle_beta   90.00
_cell.angle_gamma   90.00
#
_symmetry.space_group_name_H-M   'P 1'
#
loop_
_entity.id
_entity.type
_entity.pdbx_description
1 polymer ?
#
loop_
_entity_poly.entity_id
_entity_poly.type
_entity_poly.pdbx_seq_one_letter_code
_entity_poly.pdbx_strand_id
1 'polypeptide(L)'
;MRCYKCHKFGHGREKCRRQDPICGKCGKVGHAADSCKNDPHCVNCRGDHAASDRICPKYAEEQAILRYRAYNGGTFQQARAAVALEVAKEVRPRTYAQVTKTTRAPVASANAPDLSSKVQHDIRDREGVSRRTFPGFDHAQGWSW
;
A
#
# COMPACT_ATOMS: atom_id res chain seq x y z
N MET A 1 -7.03 11.24 17.92
CA MET A 1 -7.15 12.69 18.25
C MET A 1 -6.09 13.43 17.43
N ARG A 2 -6.37 14.61 16.84
CA ARG A 2 -5.37 15.40 16.09
C ARG A 2 -5.09 16.73 16.80
N CYS A 3 -3.82 17.12 16.89
CA CYS A 3 -3.42 18.43 17.40
C CYS A 3 -3.62 19.52 16.33
N TYR A 4 -4.33 20.60 16.64
CA TYR A 4 -4.51 21.73 15.72
C TYR A 4 -3.29 22.67 15.63
N LYS A 5 -2.27 22.51 16.48
CA LYS A 5 -1.01 23.26 16.42
C LYS A 5 0.02 22.63 15.45
N CYS A 6 0.10 21.30 15.40
CA CYS A 6 1.14 20.59 14.64
C CYS A 6 0.63 19.47 13.71
N HIS A 7 -0.70 19.29 13.63
CA HIS A 7 -1.41 18.30 12.81
C HIS A 7 -1.02 16.82 13.00
N LYS A 8 -0.18 16.51 13.99
CA LYS A 8 0.10 15.14 14.43
C LYS A 8 -1.00 14.58 15.34
N PHE A 9 -1.10 13.26 15.37
CA PHE A 9 -2.05 12.55 16.22
C PHE A 9 -1.57 12.36 17.67
N GLY A 10 -2.40 11.77 18.52
CA GLY A 10 -2.07 11.38 19.90
C GLY A 10 -2.05 12.49 20.97
N HIS A 11 -2.21 13.78 20.62
CA HIS A 11 -2.29 14.87 21.59
C HIS A 11 -3.16 16.04 21.10
N GLY A 12 -3.60 16.90 22.04
CA GLY A 12 -4.37 18.12 21.79
C GLY A 12 -3.50 19.38 21.73
N ARG A 13 -4.14 20.55 21.53
CA ARG A 13 -3.47 21.87 21.39
C ARG A 13 -2.63 22.23 22.62
N GLU A 14 -3.18 22.04 23.82
CA GLU A 14 -2.57 22.42 25.11
C GLU A 14 -1.30 21.64 25.39
N LYS A 15 -1.32 20.32 25.17
CA LYS A 15 -0.17 19.42 25.41
C LYS A 15 0.81 19.39 24.24
N CYS A 16 0.74 20.37 23.34
CA CYS A 16 1.62 20.46 22.17
C CYS A 16 2.90 21.24 22.51
N ARG A 17 4.04 20.54 22.54
CA ARG A 17 5.38 21.12 22.81
C ARG A 17 5.91 22.06 21.71
N ARG A 18 5.17 22.30 20.64
CA ARG A 18 5.60 23.18 19.54
C ARG A 18 5.08 24.59 19.76
N GLN A 19 5.96 25.58 19.62
CA GLN A 19 5.58 26.98 19.71
C GLN A 19 4.71 27.40 18.52
N ASP A 20 5.25 27.29 17.31
CA ASP A 20 4.65 27.78 16.08
C ASP A 20 3.57 26.85 15.50
N PRO A 21 2.46 27.38 14.97
CA PRO A 21 1.51 26.58 14.21
C PRO A 21 2.13 26.09 12.89
N ILE A 22 1.84 24.83 12.55
CA ILE A 22 2.12 24.26 11.25
C ILE A 22 0.88 24.43 10.35
N CYS A 23 1.07 24.79 9.08
CA CYS A 23 0.01 24.82 8.09
C CYS A 23 -0.54 23.41 7.80
N GLY A 24 -1.85 23.23 7.95
CA GLY A 24 -2.53 21.93 7.75
C GLY A 24 -2.52 21.39 6.33
N LYS A 25 -2.29 22.24 5.31
CA LYS A 25 -2.19 21.82 3.91
C LYS A 25 -0.79 21.28 3.58
N CYS A 26 0.27 22.07 3.75
CA CYS A 26 1.62 21.75 3.25
C CYS A 26 2.64 21.29 4.32
N GLY A 27 2.30 21.38 5.60
CA GLY A 27 3.20 20.99 6.69
C GLY A 27 4.35 21.96 7.00
N LYS A 28 4.41 23.13 6.36
CA LYS A 28 5.38 24.21 6.65
C LYS A 28 4.83 25.16 7.73
N VAL A 29 5.69 25.95 8.37
CA VAL A 29 5.30 26.97 9.38
C VAL A 29 5.09 28.36 8.72
N GLY A 30 4.75 29.37 9.53
CA GLY A 30 4.78 30.78 9.11
C GLY A 30 3.54 31.31 8.36
N HIS A 31 2.48 30.51 8.20
CA HIS A 31 1.24 30.94 7.55
C HIS A 31 0.03 30.10 7.99
N ALA A 32 -1.18 30.67 7.84
CA ALA A 32 -2.44 29.97 8.02
C ALA A 32 -2.74 29.02 6.85
N ALA A 33 -3.63 28.04 7.05
CA ALA A 33 -4.01 27.08 6.01
C ALA A 33 -4.79 27.73 4.84
N ASP A 34 -5.46 28.84 5.12
CA ASP A 34 -6.33 29.56 4.18
C ASP A 34 -5.48 30.31 3.15
N SER A 35 -4.50 31.10 3.62
CA SER A 35 -3.51 31.82 2.80
C SER A 35 -2.38 30.93 2.23
N CYS A 36 -2.51 29.60 2.29
CA CYS A 36 -1.48 28.67 1.83
C CYS A 36 -1.47 28.55 0.30
N LYS A 37 -0.34 28.94 -0.31
CA LYS A 37 -0.03 28.78 -1.75
C LYS A 37 0.94 27.62 -2.05
N ASN A 38 1.22 26.77 -1.07
CA ASN A 38 2.11 25.61 -1.22
C ASN A 38 1.28 24.35 -1.52
N ASP A 39 1.87 23.42 -2.26
CA ASP A 39 1.32 22.09 -2.54
C ASP A 39 0.96 21.31 -1.26
N PRO A 40 -0.07 20.45 -1.30
CA PRO A 40 -0.51 19.68 -0.15
C PRO A 40 0.51 18.59 0.20
N HIS A 41 0.89 18.50 1.48
CA HIS A 41 1.88 17.53 1.96
C HIS A 41 1.62 17.16 3.43
N CYS A 42 1.45 15.86 3.66
CA CYS A 42 0.93 15.34 4.92
C CYS A 42 2.03 15.09 5.97
N VAL A 43 2.04 15.87 7.07
CA VAL A 43 3.01 15.73 8.19
C VAL A 43 2.99 14.39 8.95
N ASN A 44 2.09 13.46 8.59
CA ASN A 44 1.95 12.15 9.23
C ASN A 44 2.43 10.98 8.35
N CYS A 45 2.24 11.04 7.02
CA CYS A 45 2.66 9.98 6.09
C CYS A 45 3.56 10.44 4.93
N ARG A 46 3.80 11.75 4.78
CA ARG A 46 4.58 12.40 3.70
C ARG A 46 4.02 12.27 2.27
N GLY A 47 2.75 11.88 2.12
CA GLY A 47 2.06 11.88 0.82
C GLY A 47 1.38 13.22 0.49
N ASP A 48 0.99 13.35 -0.77
CA ASP A 48 0.55 14.60 -1.42
C ASP A 48 -0.93 14.94 -1.16
N HIS A 49 -1.26 15.12 0.12
CA HIS A 49 -2.58 15.51 0.62
C HIS A 49 -2.44 16.32 1.90
N ALA A 50 -3.48 17.07 2.28
CA ALA A 50 -3.45 17.85 3.51
C ALA A 50 -3.53 16.92 4.74
N ALA A 51 -2.95 17.35 5.86
CA ALA A 51 -2.91 16.56 7.09
C ALA A 51 -4.28 16.42 7.79
N SER A 52 -5.36 16.88 7.15
CA SER A 52 -6.77 16.69 7.49
C SER A 52 -7.41 15.48 6.82
N ASP A 53 -6.81 14.97 5.75
CA ASP A 53 -7.59 14.29 4.72
C ASP A 53 -7.75 12.80 5.01
N ARG A 54 -8.97 12.28 4.81
CA ARG A 54 -9.33 10.90 5.18
C ARG A 54 -8.59 9.82 4.38
N ILE A 55 -7.96 10.22 3.27
CA ILE A 55 -7.09 9.39 2.42
C ILE A 55 -5.78 9.00 3.15
N CYS A 56 -5.37 9.76 4.18
CA CYS A 56 -4.14 9.50 4.90
C CYS A 56 -4.16 8.12 5.61
N PRO A 57 -3.21 7.19 5.32
CA PRO A 57 -3.18 5.89 5.98
C PRO A 57 -2.96 6.01 7.50
N LYS A 58 -2.21 7.02 7.96
CA LYS A 58 -2.06 7.31 9.40
C LYS A 58 -3.32 7.86 10.06
N TYR A 59 -4.25 8.45 9.30
CA TYR A 59 -5.59 8.78 9.81
C TYR A 59 -6.45 7.51 9.96
N ALA A 60 -6.40 6.60 8.99
CA ALA A 60 -7.10 5.32 9.07
C ALA A 60 -6.61 4.46 10.25
N GLU A 61 -5.29 4.35 10.45
CA GLU A 61 -4.69 3.69 11.62
C GLU A 61 -5.18 4.30 12.94
N GLU A 62 -5.04 5.63 13.12
CA GLU A 62 -5.47 6.32 14.35
C GLU A 62 -7.00 6.19 14.57
N GLN A 63 -7.80 6.16 13.51
CA GLN A 63 -9.24 5.94 13.60
C GLN A 63 -9.59 4.50 14.00
N ALA A 64 -8.85 3.49 13.52
CA ALA A 64 -8.99 2.11 13.98
C ALA A 64 -8.62 1.98 15.47
N ILE A 65 -7.54 2.64 15.91
CA ILE A 65 -7.10 2.66 17.32
C ILE A 65 -8.14 3.33 18.23
N LEU A 66 -8.74 4.44 17.78
CA LEU A 66 -9.81 5.12 18.52
C LEU A 66 -11.08 4.26 18.61
N ARG A 67 -11.49 3.60 17.52
CA ARG A 67 -12.61 2.65 17.51
C ARG A 67 -12.34 1.47 18.44
N TYR A 68 -11.19 0.83 18.33
CA TYR A 68 -10.80 -0.28 19.20
C TYR A 68 -10.89 0.11 20.68
N ARG A 69 -10.34 1.27 21.06
CA ARG A 69 -10.40 1.79 22.43
C ARG A 69 -11.82 2.16 22.88
N ALA A 70 -12.69 2.59 21.97
CA ALA A 70 -14.09 2.91 22.29
C ALA A 70 -14.91 1.64 22.60
N TYR A 71 -14.66 0.53 21.91
CA TYR A 71 -15.37 -0.73 22.13
C TYR A 71 -14.75 -1.62 23.21
N ASN A 72 -13.43 -1.64 23.34
CA ASN A 72 -12.69 -2.56 24.25
C ASN A 72 -12.08 -1.87 25.48
N GLY A 73 -12.20 -0.53 25.59
CA GLY A 73 -11.57 0.24 26.65
C GLY A 73 -10.04 0.25 26.59
N GLY A 74 -9.41 0.32 27.77
CA GLY A 74 -7.95 0.24 27.92
C GLY A 74 -7.15 1.49 27.55
N THR A 75 -5.82 1.32 27.45
CA THR A 75 -4.86 2.38 27.13
C THR A 75 -4.65 2.52 25.62
N PHE A 76 -4.13 3.68 25.19
CA PHE A 76 -3.74 3.88 23.79
C PHE A 76 -2.58 2.98 23.33
N GLN A 77 -1.75 2.46 24.24
CA GLN A 77 -0.71 1.49 23.88
C GLN A 77 -1.30 0.10 23.59
N GLN A 78 -2.23 -0.37 24.44
CA GLN A 78 -2.97 -1.61 24.20
C GLN A 78 -3.76 -1.56 22.88
N ALA A 79 -4.47 -0.46 22.62
CA ALA A 79 -5.21 -0.28 21.37
C ALA A 79 -4.30 -0.20 20.13
N ARG A 80 -3.10 0.39 20.24
CA ARG A 80 -2.09 0.37 19.15
C ARG A 80 -1.55 -1.03 18.90
N ALA A 81 -1.24 -1.79 19.95
CA ALA A 81 -0.76 -3.17 19.84
C ALA A 81 -1.83 -4.09 19.20
N ALA A 82 -3.09 -3.99 19.64
CA ALA A 82 -4.19 -4.78 19.09
C ALA A 82 -4.40 -4.50 17.59
N VAL A 83 -4.53 -3.22 17.18
CA VAL A 83 -4.69 -2.87 15.76
C VAL A 83 -3.50 -3.32 14.91
N ALA A 84 -2.27 -3.23 15.43
CA ALA A 84 -1.09 -3.75 14.74
C ALA A 84 -1.12 -5.28 14.58
N LEU A 85 -1.63 -6.01 15.58
CA LEU A 85 -1.80 -7.46 15.51
C LEU A 85 -2.90 -7.87 14.50
N GLU A 86 -4.04 -7.17 14.44
CA GLU A 86 -5.07 -7.45 13.43
C GLU A 86 -4.56 -7.19 12.01
N VAL A 87 -3.89 -6.05 11.77
CA VAL A 87 -3.25 -5.78 10.47
C VAL A 87 -2.21 -6.86 10.12
N ALA A 88 -1.46 -7.37 11.11
CA ALA A 88 -0.51 -8.46 10.92
C ALA A 88 -1.16 -9.84 10.70
N LYS A 89 -2.46 -10.03 10.98
CA LYS A 89 -3.21 -11.24 10.59
C LYS A 89 -3.61 -11.18 9.12
N GLU A 90 -4.17 -10.04 8.68
CA GLU A 90 -4.59 -9.85 7.28
C GLU A 90 -3.40 -9.88 6.31
N VAL A 91 -2.24 -9.35 6.72
CA VAL A 91 -1.01 -9.32 5.90
C VAL A 91 -0.20 -10.63 5.98
N ARG A 92 -0.53 -11.57 6.88
CA ARG A 92 0.17 -12.86 6.97
C ARG A 92 -0.09 -13.70 5.71
N PRO A 93 0.93 -14.01 4.88
CA PRO A 93 0.72 -14.87 3.72
C PRO A 93 0.29 -16.26 4.16
N ARG A 94 -0.66 -16.85 3.44
CA ARG A 94 -1.14 -18.23 3.68
C ARG A 94 0.04 -19.19 3.70
N THR A 95 0.26 -19.88 4.81
CA THR A 95 1.40 -20.79 4.95
C THR A 95 1.14 -22.09 4.21
N TYR A 96 2.19 -22.76 3.74
CA TYR A 96 2.08 -24.05 3.04
C TYR A 96 1.20 -25.07 3.80
N ALA A 97 1.37 -25.15 5.13
CA ALA A 97 0.61 -26.01 6.03
C ALA A 97 -0.86 -25.59 6.28
N GLN A 98 -1.31 -24.46 5.73
CA GLN A 98 -2.73 -24.10 5.65
C GLN A 98 -3.33 -24.55 4.31
N VAL A 99 -2.57 -24.46 3.22
CA VAL A 99 -3.01 -24.88 1.88
C VAL A 99 -3.24 -26.41 1.83
N THR A 100 -2.25 -27.20 2.28
CA THR A 100 -2.31 -28.67 2.25
C THR A 100 -3.40 -29.29 3.15
N LYS A 101 -4.00 -28.52 4.06
CA LYS A 101 -5.12 -28.96 4.90
C LYS A 101 -6.49 -28.86 4.23
N THR A 102 -6.59 -28.15 3.10
CA THR A 102 -7.87 -27.95 2.39
C THR A 102 -8.19 -29.09 1.41
N THR A 103 -7.19 -29.92 1.08
CA THR A 103 -7.29 -31.03 0.12
C THR A 103 -7.34 -32.39 0.81
N ARG A 104 -8.50 -32.77 1.40
CA ARG A 104 -8.74 -34.18 1.78
C ARG A 104 -10.22 -34.60 1.84
N ALA A 105 -10.80 -34.82 0.66
CA ALA A 105 -11.89 -35.79 0.51
C ALA A 105 -11.28 -37.08 -0.09
N PRO A 106 -11.39 -38.26 0.57
CA PRO A 106 -10.87 -39.50 0.03
C PRO A 106 -11.86 -40.11 -0.98
N VAL A 107 -11.68 -39.84 -2.27
CA VAL A 107 -12.30 -40.65 -3.33
C VAL A 107 -11.51 -41.94 -3.50
N ALA A 108 -12.18 -43.08 -3.45
CA ALA A 108 -11.53 -44.39 -3.38
C ALA A 108 -11.50 -45.11 -4.75
N SER A 109 -10.29 -45.53 -5.13
CA SER A 109 -9.97 -46.60 -6.10
C SER A 109 -10.21 -46.37 -7.61
N ALA A 110 -9.23 -46.85 -8.39
CA ALA A 110 -9.32 -47.38 -9.77
C ALA A 110 -10.01 -46.54 -10.87
N ASN A 111 -9.39 -46.18 -12.01
CA ASN A 111 -8.30 -46.84 -12.75
C ASN A 111 -7.41 -45.83 -13.51
N ALA A 112 -6.23 -46.28 -13.93
CA ALA A 112 -5.45 -45.67 -15.01
C ALA A 112 -5.56 -46.54 -16.29
N PRO A 113 -5.31 -45.94 -17.46
CA PRO A 113 -4.50 -46.63 -18.48
C PRO A 113 -3.30 -45.78 -18.95
N ASP A 114 -2.43 -46.42 -19.74
CA ASP A 114 -1.08 -45.98 -20.11
C ASP A 114 -1.00 -45.18 -21.43
N LEU A 115 0.21 -44.71 -21.75
CA LEU A 115 0.64 -43.95 -22.92
C LEU A 115 0.21 -44.52 -24.29
N SER A 116 -0.06 -43.60 -25.25
CA SER A 116 0.77 -43.40 -26.47
C SER A 116 -0.01 -43.05 -27.75
N SER A 117 0.69 -42.36 -28.65
CA SER A 117 0.41 -42.23 -30.10
C SER A 117 -0.84 -41.47 -30.57
N LYS A 118 -0.66 -40.17 -30.88
CA LYS A 118 -0.35 -39.76 -32.27
C LYS A 118 0.12 -38.31 -32.37
N VAL A 119 1.23 -38.12 -33.06
CA VAL A 119 1.62 -36.84 -33.66
C VAL A 119 1.01 -36.78 -35.05
N GLN A 120 0.27 -35.73 -35.37
CA GLN A 120 -0.03 -35.34 -36.75
C GLN A 120 0.19 -33.84 -36.89
N HIS A 121 1.00 -33.48 -37.88
CA HIS A 121 1.25 -32.11 -38.29
C HIS A 121 0.11 -31.63 -39.20
N ASP A 122 -0.32 -30.39 -39.01
CA ASP A 122 -0.87 -29.59 -40.10
C ASP A 122 -0.34 -28.15 -39.96
N ILE A 123 0.53 -27.75 -40.90
CA ILE A 123 1.01 -26.38 -41.04
C ILE A 123 0.17 -25.70 -42.11
N ARG A 124 -0.48 -24.58 -41.77
CA ARG A 124 -0.94 -23.62 -42.77
C ARG A 124 -1.17 -22.23 -42.18
N ASP A 125 -0.48 -21.26 -42.77
CA ASP A 125 -0.59 -19.81 -42.58
C ASP A 125 -1.95 -19.27 -43.13
N ARG A 126 -2.36 -18.00 -43.02
CA ARG A 126 -1.77 -16.68 -42.63
C ARG A 126 -2.97 -15.72 -42.36
N GLU A 127 -2.94 -14.52 -41.79
CA GLU A 127 -1.95 -13.52 -41.30
C GLU A 127 -2.24 -13.19 -39.81
N GLY A 128 -1.91 -11.98 -39.31
CA GLY A 128 -2.76 -11.33 -38.30
C GLY A 128 -2.09 -10.38 -37.30
N VAL A 129 -0.78 -10.50 -37.04
CA VAL A 129 -0.10 -9.77 -35.95
C VAL A 129 1.00 -8.86 -36.47
N SER A 130 0.80 -7.54 -36.31
CA SER A 130 1.80 -6.52 -36.67
C SER A 130 3.07 -6.65 -35.83
N ARG A 131 4.23 -6.68 -36.49
CA ARG A 131 5.54 -6.80 -35.84
C ARG A 131 6.13 -5.42 -35.54
N ARG A 132 6.68 -5.25 -34.33
CA ARG A 132 7.48 -4.08 -33.97
C ARG A 132 8.83 -4.13 -34.69
N THR A 133 9.20 -3.06 -35.38
CA THR A 133 10.52 -2.87 -36.02
C THR A 133 11.35 -1.85 -35.25
N PHE A 134 12.59 -2.21 -34.90
CA PHE A 134 13.63 -1.30 -34.44
C PHE A 134 14.85 -1.42 -35.37
N PRO A 135 15.23 -0.34 -36.04
CA PRO A 135 16.62 -0.01 -36.31
C PRO A 135 16.97 1.37 -35.69
N GLY A 136 18.23 1.70 -35.45
CA GLY A 136 19.45 0.90 -35.62
C GLY A 136 20.57 1.41 -34.72
N PHE A 137 21.65 0.62 -34.61
CA PHE A 137 22.87 0.99 -33.91
C PHE A 137 23.90 1.40 -34.95
N ASP A 138 24.25 2.69 -34.99
CA ASP A 138 25.21 3.24 -35.95
C ASP A 138 26.37 3.94 -35.22
N HIS A 139 27.58 3.80 -35.76
CA HIS A 139 28.83 4.00 -35.00
C HIS A 139 29.83 4.82 -35.82
N ALA A 140 29.70 6.15 -35.74
CA ALA A 140 30.56 7.12 -36.41
C ALA A 140 31.40 7.94 -35.42
N GLN A 141 32.62 8.28 -35.84
CA GLN A 141 33.64 8.90 -34.99
C GLN A 141 33.70 10.42 -35.20
N GLY A 142 34.22 11.16 -34.21
CA GLY A 142 34.31 12.62 -34.30
C GLY A 142 34.93 13.29 -33.08
N TRP A 143 36.21 13.00 -32.80
CA TRP A 143 37.01 13.87 -31.92
C TRP A 143 37.69 14.96 -32.76
N SER A 144 37.72 16.18 -32.24
CA SER A 144 38.51 17.29 -32.75
C SER A 144 39.00 18.11 -31.56
N TRP A 145 40.14 18.78 -31.76
CA TRP A 145 41.09 19.16 -30.71
C TRP A 145 40.71 20.45 -29.97
#